data_AF-G2I7T8-F1
#
_entry.id   AF-G2I7T8-F1
#
_cell.length_a   1.000
_cell.length_b   1.000
_cell.length_c   1.000
_cell.angle_alpha   90.00
_cell.angle_beta   90.00
_cell.angle_gamma   90.00
#
_symmetry.space_group_name_H-M   'P 1'
#
loop_
_entity.id
_entity.type
_entity.pdbx_description
1 polymer ?
#
loop_
_entity_poly.entity_id
_entity_poly.type
_entity_poly.pdbx_seq_one_letter_code
_entity_poly.pdbx_strand_id
1 'polypeptide(L)'
;MTAGLILCERLRIPPFDPAVLKPTQWATAQQKAKLGNAILRFIALGMPAEKFTPALYNRLSNMFGFIAHYNRTGFAQTWFDNAATRRDFLDQVARYPCWGDPTFVWSDVEKEIGQRVRENLLVKAWTTRAREEQVAREKAELARLQAKHGGKATSADAPVATVQLGLL
;
A
#
# COMPACT_ATOMS: atom_id res chain seq x y z
N MET A 1 -5.32 16.01 5.32
CA MET A 1 -3.88 16.25 5.04
C MET A 1 -3.39 15.06 4.24
N THR A 2 -3.03 15.26 2.97
CA THR A 2 -2.44 14.20 2.14
C THR A 2 -1.12 13.77 2.77
N ALA A 3 -1.01 12.49 3.14
CA ALA A 3 0.26 11.94 3.61
C ALA A 3 1.33 12.22 2.56
N GLY A 4 2.35 12.98 2.92
CA GLY A 4 3.50 13.29 2.05
C GLY A 4 4.05 12.02 1.41
N LEU A 5 4.10 12.02 0.08
CA LEU A 5 4.57 10.90 -0.75
C LEU A 5 6.07 10.68 -0.54
N ILE A 6 6.48 9.41 -0.42
CA ILE A 6 7.90 9.03 -0.46
C ILE A 6 8.28 8.77 -1.91
N LEU A 7 9.23 9.56 -2.42
CA LEU A 7 9.77 9.41 -3.78
C LEU A 7 11.04 8.56 -3.77
N CYS A 8 11.20 7.69 -4.76
CA CYS A 8 12.36 6.81 -4.89
C CYS A 8 12.71 6.57 -6.37
N GLU A 9 13.24 7.59 -7.05
CA GLU A 9 13.54 7.52 -8.50
C GLU A 9 14.58 6.43 -8.84
N ARG A 10 15.52 6.14 -7.93
CA ARG A 10 16.52 5.06 -8.11
C ARG A 10 15.91 3.69 -8.37
N LEU A 11 14.67 3.45 -7.94
CA LEU A 11 13.96 2.19 -8.20
C LEU A 11 13.84 1.88 -9.70
N ARG A 12 13.88 2.91 -10.55
CA ARG A 12 13.72 2.80 -12.00
C ARG A 12 15.00 2.52 -12.76
N ILE A 13 16.15 2.43 -12.07
CA ILE A 13 17.47 2.34 -12.67
C ILE A 13 18.14 1.03 -12.21
N PRO A 14 18.64 0.20 -13.15
CA PRO A 14 18.42 0.28 -14.59
C PRO A 14 16.94 -0.03 -14.95
N PRO A 15 16.44 0.40 -16.12
CA PRO A 15 15.13 -0.07 -16.59
C PRO A 15 15.17 -1.60 -16.79
N PHE A 16 14.00 -2.23 -16.81
CA PHE A 16 13.88 -3.64 -17.20
C PHE A 16 14.48 -3.85 -18.59
N ASP A 17 15.42 -4.79 -18.68
CA ASP A 17 15.97 -5.27 -19.94
C ASP A 17 15.05 -6.38 -20.49
N PRO A 18 14.40 -6.19 -21.66
CA PRO A 18 13.60 -7.24 -22.29
C PRO A 18 14.40 -8.53 -22.58
N ALA A 19 15.72 -8.46 -22.77
CA ALA A 19 16.53 -9.62 -23.14
C ALA A 19 16.62 -10.67 -22.01
N VAL A 20 16.44 -10.25 -20.75
CA VAL A 20 16.49 -11.16 -19.59
C VAL A 20 15.12 -11.71 -19.18
N LEU A 21 14.04 -11.22 -19.81
CA LEU A 21 12.67 -11.65 -19.50
C LEU A 21 12.22 -12.79 -20.41
N LYS A 22 11.43 -13.72 -19.86
CA LYS A 22 10.86 -14.82 -20.64
C LYS A 22 9.50 -14.38 -21.20
N PRO A 23 9.30 -14.40 -22.54
CA PRO A 23 7.97 -14.14 -23.09
C PRO A 23 7.02 -15.26 -22.69
N THR A 24 5.73 -14.95 -22.67
CA THR A 24 4.64 -15.93 -22.56
C THR A 24 3.84 -15.95 -23.85
N GLN A 25 2.93 -16.92 -24.00
CA GLN A 25 2.02 -16.96 -25.15
C GLN A 25 1.09 -15.73 -25.24
N TRP A 26 0.92 -14.98 -24.15
CA TRP A 26 0.04 -13.79 -24.09
C TRP A 26 0.79 -12.46 -24.00
N ALA A 27 2.11 -12.48 -23.77
CA ALA A 27 2.89 -11.27 -23.60
C ALA A 27 4.33 -11.44 -24.06
N THR A 28 4.79 -10.50 -24.90
CA THR A 28 6.20 -10.43 -25.29
C THR A 28 7.07 -9.94 -24.14
N ALA A 29 8.38 -10.22 -24.23
CA ALA A 29 9.35 -9.72 -23.27
C ALA A 29 9.37 -8.17 -23.21
N GLN A 30 9.16 -7.50 -24.35
CA GLN A 30 9.06 -6.03 -24.42
C GLN A 30 7.81 -5.51 -23.70
N GLN A 31 6.67 -6.19 -23.84
CA GLN A 31 5.44 -5.85 -23.12
C GLN A 31 5.63 -6.04 -21.61
N LYS A 32 6.31 -7.11 -21.20
CA LYS A 32 6.70 -7.34 -19.80
C LYS A 32 7.57 -6.21 -19.26
N ALA A 33 8.65 -5.87 -19.95
CA ALA A 33 9.54 -4.79 -19.55
C ALA A 33 8.83 -3.44 -19.45
N LYS A 34 8.01 -3.09 -20.45
CA LYS A 34 7.24 -1.84 -20.46
C LYS A 34 6.33 -1.71 -19.23
N LEU A 35 5.62 -2.79 -18.89
CA LEU A 35 4.72 -2.78 -17.76
C LEU A 35 5.45 -2.85 -16.41
N GLY A 36 6.52 -3.64 -16.31
CA GLY A 36 7.41 -3.64 -15.14
C GLY A 36 7.97 -2.25 -14.85
N ASN A 37 8.47 -1.56 -15.87
CA ASN A 37 8.94 -0.17 -15.77
C ASN A 37 7.81 0.80 -15.35
N ALA A 38 6.59 0.60 -15.83
CA ALA A 38 5.44 1.40 -15.41
C ALA A 38 5.08 1.18 -13.93
N ILE A 39 5.15 -0.06 -13.43
CA ILE A 39 4.95 -0.39 -12.02
C ILE A 39 6.05 0.23 -11.16
N LEU A 40 7.33 0.09 -11.55
CA LEU A 40 8.44 0.71 -10.84
C LEU A 40 8.32 2.23 -10.80
N ARG A 41 7.89 2.87 -11.90
CA ARG A 41 7.61 4.31 -11.91
C ARG A 41 6.47 4.67 -10.96
N PHE A 42 5.39 3.88 -10.93
CA PHE A 42 4.28 4.13 -10.02
C PHE A 42 4.71 4.03 -8.54
N ILE A 43 5.52 3.02 -8.19
CA ILE A 43 6.09 2.88 -6.85
C ILE A 43 7.06 4.03 -6.55
N ALA A 44 7.93 4.39 -7.49
CA ALA A 44 8.90 5.48 -7.34
C ALA A 44 8.24 6.84 -7.08
N LEU A 45 7.02 7.06 -7.57
CA LEU A 45 6.23 8.27 -7.33
C LEU A 45 5.43 8.23 -6.01
N GLY A 46 5.60 7.20 -5.20
CA GLY A 46 4.90 7.05 -3.92
C GLY A 46 3.48 6.50 -4.02
N MET A 47 3.15 5.81 -5.13
CA MET A 47 1.84 5.20 -5.38
C MET A 47 0.66 6.19 -5.24
N PRO A 48 0.65 7.29 -6.03
CA PRO A 48 -0.47 8.22 -6.06
C PRO A 48 -1.69 7.59 -6.75
N ALA A 49 -2.83 7.51 -6.06
CA ALA A 49 -4.02 6.80 -6.53
C ALA A 49 -4.52 7.32 -7.89
N GLU A 50 -4.39 8.61 -8.15
CA GLU A 50 -4.75 9.27 -9.40
C GLU A 50 -3.88 8.86 -10.60
N LYS A 51 -2.68 8.31 -10.35
CA LYS A 51 -1.80 7.75 -11.39
C LYS A 51 -1.99 6.24 -11.56
N PHE A 52 -2.89 5.61 -10.80
CA PHE A 52 -3.19 4.19 -10.95
C PHE A 52 -4.10 3.96 -12.17
N THR A 53 -3.48 3.69 -13.32
CA THR A 53 -4.17 3.60 -14.62
C THR A 53 -4.89 2.26 -14.80
N PRO A 54 -5.84 2.16 -15.75
CA PRO A 54 -6.46 0.87 -16.09
C PRO A 54 -5.45 -0.20 -16.50
N ALA A 55 -4.39 0.19 -17.22
CA ALA A 55 -3.33 -0.73 -17.63
C ALA A 55 -2.55 -1.29 -16.42
N LEU A 56 -2.25 -0.45 -15.42
CA LEU A 56 -1.65 -0.92 -14.16
C LEU A 56 -2.60 -1.86 -13.43
N TYR A 57 -3.86 -1.48 -13.28
CA TYR A 57 -4.87 -2.30 -12.60
C TYR A 57 -5.01 -3.69 -13.23
N ASN A 58 -5.26 -3.77 -14.54
CA ASN A 58 -5.55 -5.02 -15.24
C ASN A 58 -4.49 -6.09 -15.05
N ARG A 59 -3.23 -5.68 -14.85
CA ARG A 59 -2.15 -6.63 -14.56
C ARG A 59 -1.87 -6.75 -13.07
N LEU A 60 -1.66 -5.63 -12.38
CA LEU A 60 -1.19 -5.63 -11.00
C LEU A 60 -2.17 -6.36 -10.08
N SER A 61 -3.48 -6.29 -10.34
CA SER A 61 -4.48 -7.04 -9.56
C SER A 61 -4.36 -8.57 -9.68
N ASN A 62 -3.66 -9.06 -10.71
CA ASN A 62 -3.38 -10.47 -10.95
C ASN A 62 -1.93 -10.85 -10.58
N MET A 63 -1.16 -9.93 -10.01
CA MET A 63 0.20 -10.15 -9.56
C MET A 63 0.26 -10.18 -8.03
N PHE A 64 1.35 -10.75 -7.50
CA PHE A 64 1.68 -10.71 -6.07
C PHE A 64 0.62 -11.30 -5.12
N GLY A 65 -0.33 -12.10 -5.63
CA GLY A 65 -1.39 -12.71 -4.84
C GLY A 65 -2.33 -11.69 -4.18
N PHE A 66 -2.52 -10.51 -4.78
CA PHE A 66 -3.50 -9.56 -4.27
C PHE A 66 -4.92 -10.14 -4.30
N ILE A 67 -5.74 -9.74 -3.33
CA ILE A 67 -7.17 -10.06 -3.33
C ILE A 67 -7.80 -9.43 -4.58
N ALA A 68 -8.59 -10.21 -5.31
CA ALA A 68 -9.31 -9.74 -6.48
C ALA A 68 -10.40 -8.74 -6.06
N HIS A 69 -10.06 -7.45 -6.11
CA HIS A 69 -11.07 -6.39 -6.01
C HIS A 69 -11.87 -6.33 -7.32
N TYR A 70 -13.19 -6.10 -7.23
CA TYR A 70 -14.07 -6.05 -8.39
C TYR A 70 -13.70 -4.95 -9.39
N ASN A 71 -13.15 -3.83 -8.92
CA ASN A 71 -12.79 -2.70 -9.76
C ASN A 71 -11.52 -1.97 -9.30
N ARG A 72 -10.99 -1.14 -10.22
CA ARG A 72 -9.79 -0.31 -10.02
C ARG A 72 -9.89 0.62 -8.81
N THR A 73 -11.05 1.21 -8.59
CA THR A 73 -11.25 2.17 -7.49
C THR A 73 -11.13 1.47 -6.14
N GLY A 74 -11.78 0.32 -5.96
CA GLY A 74 -11.70 -0.47 -4.74
C GLY A 74 -10.28 -0.97 -4.48
N PHE A 75 -9.55 -1.38 -5.53
CA PHE A 75 -8.13 -1.72 -5.41
C PHE A 75 -7.31 -0.53 -4.92
N ALA A 76 -7.49 0.65 -5.55
CA ALA A 76 -6.75 1.85 -5.18
C ALA A 76 -7.06 2.33 -3.76
N GLN A 77 -8.32 2.26 -3.33
CA GLN A 77 -8.72 2.59 -1.95
C GLN A 77 -8.13 1.59 -0.94
N THR A 78 -8.04 0.31 -1.28
CA THR A 78 -7.50 -0.69 -0.37
C THR A 78 -5.99 -0.52 -0.16
N TRP A 79 -5.25 -0.19 -1.21
CA TRP A 79 -3.79 -0.22 -1.19
C TRP A 79 -3.13 1.16 -1.17
N PHE A 80 -3.78 2.20 -1.67
CA PHE A 80 -3.16 3.51 -1.93
C PHE A 80 -3.89 4.67 -1.26
N ASP A 81 -4.73 4.42 -0.26
CA ASP A 81 -5.47 5.47 0.46
C ASP A 81 -4.53 6.30 1.37
N ASN A 82 -3.82 5.64 2.29
CA ASN A 82 -2.97 6.31 3.28
C ASN A 82 -1.57 5.67 3.38
N ALA A 83 -0.71 6.12 4.29
CA ALA A 83 0.64 5.58 4.41
C ALA A 83 0.66 4.11 4.89
N ALA A 84 -0.29 3.70 5.73
CA ALA A 84 -0.36 2.34 6.25
C ALA A 84 -0.71 1.33 5.14
N THR A 85 -1.73 1.64 4.32
CA THR A 85 -2.13 0.78 3.20
C THR A 85 -1.04 0.69 2.13
N ARG A 86 -0.32 1.80 1.86
CA ARG A 86 0.83 1.82 0.95
C ARG A 86 1.98 0.94 1.45
N ARG A 87 2.23 0.97 2.76
CA ARG A 87 3.18 0.07 3.42
C ARG A 87 2.74 -1.39 3.26
N ASP A 88 1.46 -1.70 3.46
CA ASP A 88 0.92 -3.06 3.33
C ASP A 88 1.03 -3.58 1.89
N PHE A 89 0.78 -2.72 0.89
CA PHE A 89 0.99 -3.04 -0.52
C PHE A 89 2.45 -3.43 -0.80
N LEU A 90 3.40 -2.60 -0.35
CA LEU A 90 4.82 -2.86 -0.58
C LEU A 90 5.32 -4.09 0.16
N ASP A 91 4.78 -4.34 1.34
CA ASP A 91 5.09 -5.52 2.14
C ASP A 91 4.59 -6.80 1.46
N GLN A 92 3.39 -6.79 0.87
CA GLN A 92 2.90 -7.88 0.02
C GLN A 92 3.83 -8.10 -1.19
N VAL A 93 4.18 -7.04 -1.93
CA VAL A 93 5.10 -7.10 -3.08
C VAL A 93 6.47 -7.67 -2.67
N ALA A 94 6.99 -7.27 -1.51
CA ALA A 94 8.30 -7.70 -1.03
C ALA A 94 8.32 -9.14 -0.52
N ARG A 95 7.23 -9.64 0.05
CA ARG A 95 7.15 -10.97 0.67
C ARG A 95 6.61 -12.05 -0.28
N TYR A 96 5.92 -11.67 -1.35
CA TYR A 96 5.32 -12.65 -2.25
C TYR A 96 6.38 -13.55 -2.89
N PRO A 97 6.25 -14.89 -2.83
CA PRO A 97 7.26 -15.81 -3.36
C PRO A 97 7.43 -15.80 -4.88
N CYS A 98 6.48 -15.19 -5.62
CA CYS A 98 6.49 -15.08 -7.08
C CYS A 98 6.55 -16.45 -7.76
N TRP A 99 5.53 -17.28 -7.48
CA TRP A 99 5.43 -18.66 -7.97
C TRP A 99 5.24 -18.74 -9.49
N GLY A 100 5.59 -19.90 -10.05
CA GLY A 100 5.33 -20.25 -11.45
C GLY A 100 6.50 -20.00 -12.39
N ASP A 101 6.50 -20.74 -13.49
CA ASP A 101 7.51 -20.64 -14.54
C ASP A 101 7.30 -19.35 -15.36
N PRO A 102 8.33 -18.49 -15.51
CA PRO A 102 8.20 -17.20 -16.20
C PRO A 102 7.88 -17.31 -17.71
N THR A 103 7.94 -18.50 -18.30
CA THR A 103 7.46 -18.76 -19.67
C THR A 103 5.93 -18.84 -19.75
N PHE A 104 5.25 -19.05 -18.63
CA PHE A 104 3.78 -19.08 -18.55
C PHE A 104 3.21 -17.91 -17.74
N VAL A 105 3.95 -17.42 -16.74
CA VAL A 105 3.52 -16.34 -15.84
C VAL A 105 4.49 -15.15 -15.84
N TRP A 106 4.25 -14.17 -14.98
CA TRP A 106 5.03 -12.94 -14.86
C TRP A 106 6.02 -12.95 -13.68
N SER A 107 6.39 -14.16 -13.21
CA SER A 107 7.19 -14.34 -11.99
C SER A 107 8.59 -13.72 -12.07
N ASP A 108 9.16 -13.59 -13.27
CA ASP A 108 10.41 -12.86 -13.53
C ASP A 108 10.28 -11.37 -13.23
N VAL A 109 9.20 -10.74 -13.70
CA VAL A 109 8.91 -9.32 -13.42
C VAL A 109 8.56 -9.11 -11.94
N GLU A 110 7.78 -10.00 -11.34
CA GLU A 110 7.41 -9.93 -9.92
C GLU A 110 8.65 -10.00 -9.01
N LYS A 111 9.56 -10.95 -9.27
CA LYS A 111 10.80 -11.13 -8.49
C LYS A 111 11.66 -9.88 -8.51
N GLU A 112 11.88 -9.30 -9.69
CA GLU A 112 12.68 -8.10 -9.86
C GLU A 112 12.07 -6.91 -9.12
N ILE A 113 10.76 -6.68 -9.23
CA ILE A 113 10.08 -5.59 -8.51
C ILE A 113 10.20 -5.80 -6.99
N GLY A 114 9.91 -7.02 -6.51
CA GLY A 114 10.01 -7.35 -5.09
C GLY A 114 11.43 -7.17 -4.55
N GLN A 115 12.45 -7.56 -5.32
CA GLN A 115 13.85 -7.34 -4.97
C GLN A 115 14.17 -5.86 -4.83
N ARG A 116 13.80 -5.03 -5.80
CA ARG A 116 14.06 -3.59 -5.72
C ARG A 116 13.34 -2.92 -4.56
N VAL A 117 12.12 -3.34 -4.24
CA VAL A 117 11.39 -2.86 -3.06
C VAL A 117 12.16 -3.19 -1.77
N ARG A 118 12.71 -4.40 -1.65
CA ARG A 118 13.53 -4.83 -0.51
C ARG A 118 14.84 -4.05 -0.41
N GLU A 119 15.60 -3.99 -1.50
CA GLU A 119 16.92 -3.32 -1.55
C GLU A 119 16.83 -1.82 -1.25
N ASN A 120 15.72 -1.18 -1.63
CA ASN A 120 15.50 0.25 -1.37
C ASN A 120 14.82 0.52 -0.02
N LEU A 121 14.61 -0.51 0.80
CA LEU A 121 14.03 -0.41 2.15
C LEU A 121 12.67 0.31 2.18
N LEU A 122 11.88 0.19 1.12
CA LEU A 122 10.66 0.97 0.97
C LEU A 122 9.61 0.61 2.03
N VAL A 123 9.50 -0.69 2.39
CA VAL A 123 8.59 -1.13 3.46
C VAL A 123 8.93 -0.44 4.78
N LYS A 124 10.23 -0.32 5.11
CA LYS A 124 10.69 0.37 6.32
C LYS A 124 10.38 1.87 6.27
N ALA A 125 10.65 2.52 5.14
CA ALA A 125 10.38 3.95 4.96
C ALA A 125 8.88 4.26 5.14
N TRP A 126 8.00 3.48 4.51
CA TRP A 126 6.56 3.64 4.63
C TRP A 126 6.03 3.22 6.01
N THR A 127 6.69 2.30 6.72
CA THR A 127 6.37 1.99 8.13
C THR A 127 6.59 3.21 9.03
N THR A 128 7.71 3.91 8.88
CA THR A 128 7.96 5.16 9.63
C THR A 128 6.88 6.20 9.31
N ARG A 129 6.56 6.37 8.02
CA ARG A 129 5.54 7.32 7.59
C ARG A 129 4.15 7.01 8.15
N ALA A 130 3.76 5.74 8.15
CA ALA A 130 2.49 5.30 8.72
C ALA A 130 2.40 5.62 10.22
N ARG A 131 3.50 5.48 10.97
CA ARG A 131 3.56 5.83 12.39
C ARG A 131 3.41 7.33 12.61
N GLU A 132 4.11 8.17 11.83
CA GLU A 132 3.99 9.62 11.90
C GLU A 132 2.55 10.08 11.63
N GLU A 133 1.92 9.52 10.60
CA GLU A 133 0.54 9.84 10.24
C GLU A 133 -0.44 9.42 11.34
N GLN A 134 -0.22 8.25 11.95
CA GLN A 134 -1.02 7.77 13.08
C GLN A 134 -0.90 8.70 14.28
N VAL A 135 0.32 9.08 14.68
CA VAL A 135 0.55 10.01 15.80
C VAL A 135 -0.09 11.37 15.52
N ALA A 136 -0.02 11.88 14.28
CA ALA A 136 -0.66 13.13 13.91
C ALA A 136 -2.20 13.06 14.04
N ARG A 137 -2.81 11.94 13.62
CA ARG A 137 -4.26 11.70 13.80
C ARG A 137 -4.65 11.64 15.26
N GLU A 138 -3.90 10.91 16.08
CA GLU A 138 -4.15 10.79 17.52
C GLU A 138 -4.06 12.14 18.23
N LYS A 139 -3.05 12.96 17.90
CA LYS A 139 -2.92 14.32 18.44
C LYS A 139 -4.08 15.23 18.04
N ALA A 140 -4.53 15.14 16.78
CA ALA A 140 -5.67 15.91 16.30
C ALA A 140 -6.97 15.49 17.00
N GLU A 141 -7.19 14.19 17.20
CA GLU A 141 -8.35 13.69 17.93
C GLU A 141 -8.31 14.09 19.40
N LEU A 142 -7.14 14.00 20.05
CA LEU A 142 -6.96 14.48 21.41
C LEU A 142 -7.33 15.96 21.55
N ALA A 143 -6.83 16.81 20.65
CA ALA A 143 -7.17 18.24 20.65
C ALA A 143 -8.67 18.47 20.44
N ARG A 144 -9.32 17.69 19.55
CA ARG A 144 -10.78 17.75 19.34
C ARG A 144 -11.56 17.37 20.60
N LEU A 145 -11.16 16.28 21.26
CA LEU A 145 -11.80 15.81 22.49
C LEU A 145 -11.61 16.81 23.64
N GLN A 146 -10.41 17.38 23.78
CA GLN A 146 -10.13 18.44 24.75
C GLN A 146 -10.96 19.70 24.48
N ALA A 147 -11.14 20.11 23.23
CA ALA A 147 -12.01 21.24 22.90
C ALA A 147 -13.50 20.95 23.20
N LYS A 148 -13.95 19.72 22.94
CA LYS A 148 -15.35 19.30 23.14
C LYS A 148 -15.72 19.12 24.62
N HIS A 149 -14.77 18.64 25.43
CA HIS A 149 -15.01 18.18 26.80
C HIS A 149 -14.20 18.93 27.87
N GLY A 150 -13.29 19.83 27.49
CA GLY A 150 -12.42 20.59 28.40
C GLY A 150 -13.12 21.72 29.15
N GLY A 151 -14.43 21.92 28.96
CA GLY A 151 -15.24 22.81 29.77
C GLY A 151 -15.60 22.15 31.10
N LYS A 152 -14.87 22.51 32.17
CA LYS A 152 -15.04 22.10 33.58
C LYS A 152 -15.34 20.61 33.80
N ALA A 153 -14.36 19.91 34.35
CA ALA A 153 -14.65 18.88 35.34
C ALA A 153 -15.42 19.56 36.49
N THR A 154 -16.75 19.61 36.41
CA THR A 154 -17.58 19.54 37.60
C THR A 154 -17.42 18.12 38.09
N SER A 155 -16.49 17.93 39.02
CA SER A 155 -16.51 16.83 39.97
C SER A 155 -17.85 16.88 40.72
N ALA A 156 -18.88 16.30 40.12
CA ALA A 156 -19.99 15.78 40.87
C ALA A 156 -19.69 14.28 40.99
N ASP A 157 -19.29 13.86 42.20
CA ASP A 157 -19.51 12.50 42.67
C ASP A 157 -21.00 12.20 42.47
N ALA A 158 -21.38 11.75 41.28
CA ALA A 158 -22.66 11.12 41.06
C ALA A 158 -22.46 9.65 41.40
N PRO A 159 -23.18 9.10 42.40
CA PRO A 159 -23.05 7.70 42.75
C PRO A 159 -23.44 6.88 41.52
N VAL A 160 -22.56 5.97 41.12
CA VAL A 160 -22.83 5.01 40.04
C VAL A 160 -24.04 4.20 40.48
N ALA A 161 -25.17 4.36 39.78
CA ALA A 161 -26.36 3.58 40.05
C ALA A 161 -26.07 2.11 39.73
N THR A 162 -26.03 1.28 40.78
CA THR A 162 -25.93 -0.18 40.65
C THR A 162 -27.16 -0.69 39.93
N VAL A 163 -27.02 -1.10 38.67
CA VAL A 163 -28.11 -1.77 37.94
C VAL A 163 -28.19 -3.21 38.43
N GLN A 164 -29.20 -3.48 39.24
CA GLN A 164 -29.50 -4.82 39.72
C GLN A 164 -30.36 -5.53 38.66
N LEU A 165 -29.75 -6.46 37.92
CA LEU A 165 -30.46 -7.32 36.97
C LEU A 165 -31.31 -8.32 37.77
N GLY A 166 -32.61 -8.08 37.82
CA GLY A 166 -33.59 -9.01 38.38
C GLY A 166 -33.73 -10.23 37.49
N LEU A 167 -33.57 -11.42 38.08
CA LEU A 167 -33.97 -12.69 37.49
C LEU A 167 -35.50 -12.76 37.41
N LEU A 168 -36.01 -13.11 36.23
CA LEU A 168 -37.25 -13.86 36.04
C LEU A 168 -36.97 -15.00 35.06
#